data_AF-A0A2V8S1K8-F1
#
_entry.id   AF-A0A2V8S1K8-F1
#
_cell.length_a   1.000
_cell.length_b   1.000
_cell.length_c   1.000
_cell.angle_alpha   90.00
_cell.angle_beta   90.00
_cell.angle_gamma   90.00
#
_symmetry.space_group_name_H-M   'P 1'
#
loop_
_entity.id
_entity.type
_entity.pdbx_description
1 polymer ?
#
loop_
_entity_poly.entity_id
_entity_poly.type
_entity_poly.pdbx_seq_one_letter_code
_entity_poly.pdbx_strand_id
1 'polypeptide(L)'
;MLSAVKRLRQIKHKLISFTPRPRALLFVSLALCICGVARAQSGVKSKPAAPVPAAPPALTRTTTRHEVRRFGYGNTLTIYGPPNGSITVEAWARSELDISADIELHADTEEDLARLATVNGFVLDEDNTHITLVTTGTHDRKYMKRVARDFPKKLLGLPWKVDYHLRVPAALDLEIFTGAGPLTVNGIEGALQIKAGESQTALTLTGGDVQATIAGGSVTLRVPAHSWRGRGVSLQLVRGDLTVELPAAFNGDINCSVLHAGRIENQHAGLIPLERTTPTEHNLQTRAGAGGAPLTLEVGDGTITIKAVTSDK
;
A
#
# COMPACT_ATOMS: atom_id res chain seq x y z
N MET A 1 1.94 -5.92 -42.59
CA MET A 1 2.46 -4.96 -41.58
C MET A 1 1.90 -3.53 -41.65
N LEU A 2 0.98 -3.17 -42.58
CA LEU A 2 0.38 -1.81 -42.62
C LEU A 2 -0.91 -1.62 -41.78
N SER A 3 -1.42 -2.66 -41.12
CA SER A 3 -2.68 -2.60 -40.35
C SER A 3 -2.48 -2.20 -38.88
N ALA A 4 -1.30 -2.46 -38.30
CA ALA A 4 -1.02 -2.17 -36.89
C ALA A 4 -0.73 -0.68 -36.63
N VAL A 5 -0.18 0.05 -37.60
CA VAL A 5 0.21 1.46 -37.46
C VAL A 5 -1.00 2.40 -37.47
N LYS A 6 -2.14 2.00 -38.07
CA LYS A 6 -3.40 2.79 -38.05
C LYS A 6 -4.14 2.73 -36.71
N ARG A 7 -3.91 1.72 -35.87
CA ARG A 7 -4.61 1.55 -34.56
C ARG A 7 -4.03 2.38 -33.42
N LEU A 8 -2.81 2.90 -33.56
CA LEU A 8 -2.15 3.71 -32.51
C LEU A 8 -2.44 5.22 -32.59
N ARG A 9 -2.98 5.73 -33.70
CA ARG A 9 -3.33 7.16 -33.85
C ARG A 9 -4.71 7.55 -33.33
N GLN A 10 -5.60 6.59 -33.08
CA GLN A 10 -6.98 6.89 -32.66
C GLN A 10 -7.18 6.98 -31.14
N ILE A 11 -6.19 6.58 -30.33
CA ILE A 11 -6.26 6.59 -28.86
C ILE A 11 -5.70 7.88 -28.26
N LYS A 12 -4.89 8.65 -29.01
CA LYS A 12 -4.26 9.88 -28.51
C LYS A 12 -5.13 11.16 -28.55
N HIS A 13 -6.34 11.13 -29.12
CA HIS A 13 -7.15 12.34 -29.32
C HIS A 13 -8.40 12.48 -28.44
N LYS A 14 -8.60 11.63 -27.42
CA LYS A 14 -9.85 11.63 -26.62
C LYS A 14 -9.69 11.92 -25.13
N LEU A 15 -8.57 12.51 -24.73
CA LEU A 15 -8.28 12.88 -23.33
C LEU A 15 -7.91 14.37 -23.19
N ILE A 16 -8.68 15.27 -23.80
CA ILE A 16 -8.55 16.72 -23.53
C ILE A 16 -9.96 17.33 -23.59
N SER A 17 -10.63 17.41 -22.44
CA SER A 17 -11.57 18.48 -22.06
C SER A 17 -12.43 18.03 -20.87
N PHE A 18 -12.01 18.36 -19.65
CA PHE A 18 -12.90 18.36 -18.48
C PHE A 18 -12.67 19.67 -17.73
N THR A 19 -13.55 20.63 -17.98
CA THR A 19 -13.63 21.92 -17.29
C THR A 19 -14.59 21.80 -16.08
N PRO A 20 -14.24 22.30 -14.88
CA PRO A 20 -15.15 22.31 -13.74
C PRO A 20 -16.07 23.55 -13.78
N ARG A 21 -17.38 23.36 -13.51
CA ARG A 21 -18.34 24.45 -13.26
C ARG A 21 -18.58 24.58 -11.75
N PRO A 22 -18.56 25.79 -11.16
CA PRO A 22 -18.90 26.02 -9.77
C PRO A 22 -20.43 26.18 -9.61
N ARG A 23 -21.01 25.61 -8.54
CA ARG A 23 -22.39 25.89 -8.14
C ARG A 23 -22.42 26.51 -6.75
N ALA A 24 -23.11 27.65 -6.70
CA ALA A 24 -23.14 28.64 -5.65
C ALA A 24 -23.98 28.22 -4.44
N LEU A 25 -23.63 28.83 -3.31
CA LEU A 25 -24.37 28.91 -2.06
C LEU A 25 -25.82 29.38 -2.29
N LEU A 26 -26.75 28.82 -1.52
CA LEU A 26 -27.98 29.52 -1.14
C LEU A 26 -28.30 29.24 0.33
N PHE A 27 -28.08 30.27 1.15
CA PHE A 27 -28.62 30.41 2.50
C PHE A 27 -30.12 30.69 2.42
N VAL A 28 -30.94 29.93 3.14
CA VAL A 28 -32.30 30.36 3.51
C VAL A 28 -32.52 30.04 4.98
N SER A 29 -32.43 31.09 5.77
CA SER A 29 -32.90 31.22 7.14
C SER A 29 -34.43 31.23 7.16
N LEU A 30 -35.03 30.35 7.98
CA LEU A 30 -36.44 30.45 8.34
C LEU A 30 -36.58 30.27 9.85
N ALA A 31 -36.76 31.40 10.53
CA ALA A 31 -37.29 31.47 11.88
C ALA A 31 -38.81 31.31 11.81
N LEU A 32 -39.41 30.45 12.65
CA LEU A 32 -40.77 30.70 13.15
C LEU A 32 -41.13 29.83 14.38
N CYS A 33 -41.64 30.53 15.38
CA CYS A 33 -42.71 30.15 16.31
C CYS A 33 -42.51 29.00 17.31
N ILE A 34 -42.18 29.44 18.52
CA ILE A 34 -42.50 28.79 19.79
C ILE A 34 -44.04 28.81 19.96
N CYS A 35 -44.67 27.64 19.95
CA CYS A 35 -45.99 27.42 20.55
C CYS A 35 -45.92 26.16 21.42
N GLY A 36 -46.03 26.35 22.73
CA GLY A 36 -46.19 25.28 23.70
C GLY A 36 -47.55 24.60 23.51
N VAL A 37 -47.52 23.28 23.40
CA VAL A 37 -48.68 22.42 23.62
C VAL A 37 -48.22 21.28 24.51
N ALA A 38 -48.68 21.32 25.76
CA ALA A 38 -48.63 20.20 26.68
C ALA A 38 -49.36 19.01 26.04
N ARG A 39 -48.65 17.89 25.89
CA ARG A 39 -49.26 16.63 25.45
C ARG A 39 -48.93 15.54 26.46
N ALA A 40 -50.02 14.98 26.98
CA ALA A 40 -50.08 13.90 27.95
C ALA A 40 -49.17 12.73 27.60
N GLN A 41 -48.48 12.20 28.61
CA GLN A 41 -47.81 10.91 28.55
C GLN A 41 -48.88 9.80 28.51
N SER A 42 -49.29 9.41 27.31
CA SER A 42 -49.93 8.11 27.09
C SER A 42 -48.84 7.08 26.83
N GLY A 43 -48.82 6.05 27.67
CA GLY A 43 -47.87 4.94 27.58
C GLY A 43 -47.95 4.24 26.23
N VAL A 44 -46.84 4.27 25.48
CA VAL A 44 -46.61 3.36 24.37
C VAL A 44 -45.72 2.24 24.89
N LYS A 45 -46.35 1.11 25.24
CA LYS A 45 -45.67 -0.18 25.39
C LYS A 45 -44.94 -0.48 24.08
N SER A 46 -43.61 -0.48 24.10
CA SER A 46 -42.79 -0.97 23.01
C SER A 46 -43.11 -2.45 22.78
N LYS A 47 -43.82 -2.72 21.69
CA LYS A 47 -43.98 -4.07 21.13
C LYS A 47 -42.58 -4.56 20.75
N PRO A 48 -42.10 -5.71 21.23
CA PRO A 48 -40.79 -6.22 20.83
C PRO A 48 -40.79 -6.45 19.32
N ALA A 49 -39.90 -5.75 18.61
CA ALA A 49 -39.59 -6.06 17.24
C ALA A 49 -39.02 -7.49 17.21
N ALA A 50 -39.60 -8.34 16.35
CA ALA A 50 -39.10 -9.67 16.10
C ALA A 50 -37.60 -9.62 15.76
N PRO A 51 -36.79 -10.58 16.23
CA PRO A 51 -35.38 -10.64 15.88
C PRO A 51 -35.27 -10.78 14.36
N VAL A 52 -34.58 -9.84 13.72
CA VAL A 52 -34.08 -10.01 12.35
C VAL A 52 -33.30 -11.33 12.35
N PRO A 53 -33.64 -12.32 11.49
CA PRO A 53 -32.86 -13.54 11.43
C PRO A 53 -31.42 -13.15 11.10
N ALA A 54 -30.50 -13.49 11.99
CA ALA A 54 -29.08 -13.36 11.76
C ALA A 54 -28.79 -14.01 10.41
N ALA A 55 -28.14 -13.27 9.51
CA ALA A 55 -27.60 -13.85 8.29
C ALA A 55 -26.80 -15.11 8.68
N PRO A 56 -26.98 -16.24 7.99
CA PRO A 56 -26.24 -17.45 8.32
C PRO A 56 -24.74 -17.12 8.38
N PRO A 57 -23.98 -17.69 9.33
CA PRO A 57 -22.56 -17.39 9.44
C PRO A 57 -21.90 -17.80 8.12
N ALA A 58 -21.38 -16.83 7.37
CA ALA A 58 -20.62 -17.08 6.17
C ALA A 58 -19.50 -18.06 6.52
N LEU A 59 -19.39 -19.15 5.76
CA LEU A 59 -18.33 -20.13 5.95
C LEU A 59 -17.02 -19.48 5.53
N THR A 60 -16.02 -19.56 6.41
CA THR A 60 -14.65 -19.12 6.13
C THR A 60 -13.80 -20.34 5.87
N ARG A 61 -13.09 -20.35 4.73
CA ARG A 61 -12.10 -21.36 4.41
C ARG A 61 -10.75 -20.71 4.22
N THR A 62 -9.79 -21.13 5.03
CA THR A 62 -8.39 -20.73 4.91
C THR A 62 -7.63 -21.86 4.22
N THR A 63 -6.95 -21.55 3.12
CA THR A 63 -6.06 -22.49 2.42
C THR A 63 -4.67 -21.90 2.36
N THR A 64 -3.70 -22.60 2.95
CA THR A 64 -2.29 -22.23 2.86
C THR A 64 -1.67 -22.89 1.64
N ARG A 65 -0.98 -22.11 0.82
CA ARG A 65 -0.15 -22.61 -0.27
C ARG A 65 1.30 -22.21 -0.03
N HIS A 66 2.17 -23.20 -0.12
CA HIS A 66 3.61 -23.04 0.05
C HIS A 66 4.34 -23.42 -1.22
N GLU A 67 5.25 -22.57 -1.67
CA GLU A 67 6.02 -22.79 -2.89
C GLU A 67 7.44 -22.27 -2.71
N VAL A 68 8.41 -23.13 -3.00
CA VAL A 68 9.84 -22.77 -2.97
C VAL A 68 10.39 -22.83 -4.39
N ARG A 69 11.14 -21.80 -4.76
CA ARG A 69 11.83 -21.68 -6.04
C ARG A 69 13.27 -21.27 -5.85
N ARG A 70 14.13 -21.67 -6.79
CA ARG A 70 15.52 -21.21 -6.78
C ARG A 70 15.56 -19.79 -7.32
N PHE A 71 16.30 -18.91 -6.65
CA PHE A 71 16.46 -17.53 -7.09
C PHE A 71 17.91 -17.31 -7.53
N GLY A 72 18.11 -17.13 -8.83
CA GLY A 72 19.42 -16.82 -9.40
C GLY A 72 19.88 -15.41 -9.04
N TYR A 73 21.20 -15.20 -8.99
CA TYR A 73 21.76 -13.87 -8.82
C TYR A 73 21.44 -12.97 -10.02
N GLY A 74 21.09 -11.71 -9.76
CA GLY A 74 20.75 -10.74 -10.80
C GLY A 74 19.33 -10.91 -11.37
N ASN A 75 18.50 -11.75 -10.76
CA ASN A 75 17.08 -11.82 -11.10
C ASN A 75 16.31 -10.69 -10.42
N THR A 76 15.24 -10.25 -11.08
CA THR A 76 14.27 -9.31 -10.52
C THR A 76 13.02 -10.07 -10.07
N LEU A 77 12.49 -9.72 -8.89
CA LEU A 77 11.22 -10.23 -8.40
C LEU A 77 10.14 -9.16 -8.54
N THR A 78 9.09 -9.44 -9.31
CA THR A 78 7.92 -8.58 -9.43
C THR A 78 6.72 -9.22 -8.75
N ILE A 79 6.10 -8.51 -7.82
CA ILE A 79 4.96 -8.98 -7.02
C ILE A 79 3.75 -8.14 -7.37
N TYR A 80 2.76 -8.76 -8.01
CA TYR A 80 1.41 -8.24 -8.13
C TYR A 80 0.56 -8.83 -7.00
N GLY A 81 0.52 -8.06 -5.92
CA GLY A 81 -0.19 -8.37 -4.69
C GLY A 81 -1.72 -8.39 -4.85
N PRO A 82 -2.43 -8.82 -3.80
CA PRO A 82 -3.87 -8.87 -3.81
C PRO A 82 -4.45 -7.45 -3.71
N PRO A 83 -5.71 -7.24 -4.13
CA PRO A 83 -6.40 -5.98 -3.86
C PRO A 83 -6.64 -5.76 -2.36
N ASN A 84 -6.82 -6.83 -1.57
CA ASN A 84 -6.94 -6.79 -0.12
C ASN A 84 -6.08 -7.91 0.48
N GLY A 85 -5.18 -7.56 1.40
CA GLY A 85 -4.30 -8.55 2.01
C GLY A 85 -3.05 -7.95 2.62
N SER A 86 -2.27 -8.76 3.30
CA SER A 86 -0.94 -8.35 3.76
C SER A 86 0.15 -8.90 2.87
N ILE A 87 1.26 -8.16 2.77
CA ILE A 87 2.49 -8.65 2.14
C ILE A 87 3.62 -8.42 3.12
N THR A 88 4.29 -9.50 3.50
CA THR A 88 5.50 -9.48 4.32
C THR A 88 6.63 -10.05 3.49
N VAL A 89 7.66 -9.24 3.24
CA VAL A 89 8.87 -9.64 2.52
C VAL A 89 10.05 -9.52 3.47
N GLU A 90 10.71 -10.64 3.72
CA GLU A 90 11.84 -10.73 4.62
C GLU A 90 13.07 -11.24 3.88
N ALA A 91 14.21 -10.60 4.13
CA ALA A 91 15.49 -11.08 3.65
C ALA A 91 15.96 -12.32 4.43
N TRP A 92 16.52 -13.29 3.72
CA TRP A 92 17.21 -14.44 4.31
C TRP A 92 18.52 -14.76 3.58
N ALA A 93 19.33 -15.64 4.19
CA ALA A 93 20.66 -15.98 3.70
C ALA A 93 20.68 -16.96 2.51
N ARG A 94 19.53 -17.50 2.10
CA ARG A 94 19.45 -18.52 1.04
C ARG A 94 19.14 -17.86 -0.30
N SER A 95 19.73 -18.38 -1.38
CA SER A 95 19.43 -18.02 -2.77
C SER A 95 18.18 -18.73 -3.29
N GLU A 96 17.14 -18.73 -2.46
CA GLU A 96 15.85 -19.33 -2.74
C GLU A 96 14.76 -18.28 -2.49
N LEU A 97 13.64 -18.48 -3.14
CA LEU A 97 12.42 -17.74 -2.96
C LEU A 97 11.46 -18.68 -2.26
N ASP A 98 11.14 -18.41 -1.00
CA ASP A 98 10.17 -19.17 -0.21
C ASP A 98 8.90 -18.32 -0.07
N ILE A 99 7.82 -18.78 -0.69
CA ILE A 99 6.53 -18.11 -0.72
C ILE A 99 5.54 -18.94 0.07
N SER A 100 4.95 -18.32 1.09
CA SER A 100 3.75 -18.81 1.76
C SER A 100 2.61 -17.83 1.51
N ALA A 101 1.46 -18.34 1.07
CA ALA A 101 0.26 -17.55 0.89
C ALA A 101 -0.90 -18.20 1.66
N ASP A 102 -1.49 -17.45 2.59
CA ASP A 102 -2.71 -17.82 3.29
C ASP A 102 -3.90 -17.16 2.61
N ILE A 103 -4.74 -17.98 1.99
CA ILE A 103 -5.90 -17.51 1.21
C ILE A 103 -7.14 -17.73 2.06
N GLU A 104 -7.74 -16.64 2.53
CA GLU A 104 -9.01 -16.63 3.26
C GLU A 104 -10.16 -16.31 2.31
N LEU A 105 -11.09 -17.26 2.20
CA LEU A 105 -12.27 -17.16 1.36
C LEU A 105 -13.51 -17.15 2.25
N HIS A 106 -14.45 -16.26 1.95
CA HIS A 106 -15.77 -16.23 2.59
C HIS A 106 -16.86 -16.55 1.57
N ALA A 107 -17.73 -17.52 1.86
CA ALA A 107 -18.93 -17.75 1.06
C ALA A 107 -20.09 -18.32 1.90
N ASP A 108 -21.29 -18.27 1.33
CA ASP A 108 -22.51 -18.74 2.01
C ASP A 108 -22.65 -20.28 2.00
N THR A 109 -21.95 -20.98 1.10
CA THR A 109 -21.99 -22.45 0.97
C THR A 109 -20.61 -23.06 0.72
N GLU A 110 -20.40 -24.31 1.15
CA GLU A 110 -19.14 -25.05 0.93
C GLU A 110 -18.84 -25.31 -0.56
N GLU A 111 -19.88 -25.50 -1.38
CA GLU A 111 -19.73 -25.66 -2.83
C GLU A 111 -19.22 -24.38 -3.49
N ASP A 112 -19.69 -23.22 -3.03
CA ASP A 112 -19.22 -21.91 -3.49
C ASP A 112 -17.78 -21.64 -3.05
N LEU A 113 -17.41 -22.04 -1.82
CA LEU A 113 -16.03 -22.00 -1.34
C LEU A 113 -15.09 -22.86 -2.20
N ALA A 114 -15.50 -24.07 -2.57
CA ALA A 114 -14.69 -24.93 -3.43
C ALA A 114 -14.48 -24.32 -4.84
N ARG A 115 -15.52 -23.67 -5.39
CA ARG A 115 -15.42 -22.96 -6.67
C ARG A 115 -14.51 -21.74 -6.58
N LEU A 116 -14.56 -20.99 -5.47
CA LEU A 116 -13.65 -19.86 -5.22
C LEU A 116 -12.20 -20.31 -5.02
N ALA A 117 -11.98 -21.41 -4.30
CA ALA A 117 -10.64 -21.96 -4.06
C ALA A 117 -9.95 -22.46 -5.33
N THR A 118 -10.72 -22.85 -6.35
CA THR A 118 -10.17 -23.24 -7.66
C THR A 118 -9.62 -22.04 -8.44
N VAL A 119 -10.16 -20.85 -8.16
CA VAL A 119 -9.94 -19.64 -8.95
C VAL A 119 -8.99 -18.66 -8.25
N ASN A 120 -9.09 -18.56 -6.93
CA ASN A 120 -8.30 -17.67 -6.10
C ASN A 120 -7.01 -18.38 -5.69
N GLY A 121 -5.89 -17.74 -6.02
CA GLY A 121 -4.56 -18.31 -5.86
C GLY A 121 -3.50 -17.33 -6.27
N PHE A 122 -2.31 -17.87 -6.51
CA PHE A 122 -1.24 -17.14 -7.16
C PHE A 122 -0.62 -18.01 -8.23
N VAL A 123 -0.03 -17.35 -9.22
CA VAL A 123 0.74 -17.96 -10.30
C VAL A 123 2.13 -17.34 -10.27
N LEU A 124 3.15 -18.18 -10.31
CA LEU A 124 4.50 -17.74 -10.62
C LEU A 124 4.75 -17.92 -12.11
N ASP A 125 5.17 -16.84 -12.75
CA ASP A 125 5.72 -16.86 -14.10
C ASP A 125 7.22 -16.63 -14.00
N GLU A 126 8.01 -17.60 -14.46
CA GLU A 126 9.47 -17.58 -14.39
C GLU A 126 10.04 -17.39 -15.79
N ASP A 127 10.63 -16.23 -16.02
CA ASP A 127 11.50 -15.95 -17.14
C ASP A 127 12.97 -16.19 -16.76
N ASN A 128 13.86 -16.17 -17.74
CA ASN A 128 15.29 -16.39 -17.51
C ASN A 128 15.95 -15.42 -16.50
N THR A 129 15.37 -14.23 -16.30
CA THR A 129 15.92 -13.18 -15.43
C THR A 129 14.86 -12.50 -14.55
N HIS A 130 13.59 -12.87 -14.69
CA HIS A 130 12.48 -12.23 -13.97
C HIS A 130 11.58 -13.30 -13.40
N ILE A 131 11.21 -13.15 -12.13
CA ILE A 131 10.17 -13.99 -11.52
C ILE A 131 9.01 -13.07 -11.20
N THR A 132 7.84 -13.38 -11.75
CA THR A 132 6.62 -12.60 -11.54
C THR A 132 5.65 -13.41 -10.70
N LEU A 133 5.36 -12.94 -9.49
CA LEU A 133 4.27 -13.46 -8.67
C LEU A 133 3.01 -12.66 -8.98
N VAL A 134 1.99 -13.33 -9.52
CA VAL A 134 0.69 -12.71 -9.82
C VAL A 134 -0.39 -13.32 -8.94
N THR A 135 -1.02 -12.50 -8.12
CA THR A 135 -2.23 -12.90 -7.40
C THR A 135 -3.39 -13.02 -8.39
N THR A 136 -3.88 -14.23 -8.59
CA THR A 136 -5.03 -14.51 -9.47
C THR A 136 -6.29 -14.68 -8.63
N GLY A 137 -7.38 -14.04 -9.03
CA GLY A 137 -8.67 -14.25 -8.37
C GLY A 137 -9.83 -13.59 -9.09
N THR A 138 -10.96 -13.49 -8.39
CA THR A 138 -12.22 -12.92 -8.90
C THR A 138 -12.12 -11.45 -9.35
N HIS A 139 -11.05 -10.75 -8.95
CA HIS A 139 -10.76 -9.37 -9.33
C HIS A 139 -10.37 -9.20 -10.81
N ASP A 140 -9.66 -10.15 -11.42
CA ASP A 140 -9.21 -10.00 -12.81
C ASP A 140 -10.26 -10.48 -13.81
N ARG A 141 -10.98 -9.51 -14.41
CA ARG A 141 -11.98 -9.77 -15.45
C ARG A 141 -11.41 -10.47 -16.69
N LYS A 142 -10.12 -10.32 -17.01
CA LYS A 142 -9.48 -11.01 -18.14
C LYS A 142 -9.15 -12.46 -17.78
N TYR A 143 -8.66 -12.72 -16.58
CA TYR A 143 -8.45 -14.07 -16.06
C TYR A 143 -9.78 -14.84 -15.95
N MET A 144 -10.83 -14.22 -15.40
CA MET A 144 -12.16 -14.82 -15.27
C MET A 144 -12.75 -15.25 -16.62
N LYS A 145 -12.60 -14.43 -17.68
CA LYS A 145 -13.05 -14.80 -19.02
C LYS A 145 -12.31 -16.01 -19.63
N ARG A 146 -11.09 -16.29 -19.19
CA ARG A 146 -10.29 -17.43 -19.67
C ARG A 146 -10.59 -18.70 -18.89
N VAL A 147 -10.66 -18.60 -17.56
CA VAL A 147 -10.70 -19.76 -16.65
C VAL A 147 -12.11 -20.16 -16.23
N ALA A 148 -13.03 -19.20 -16.08
CA ALA A 148 -14.39 -19.48 -15.60
C ALA A 148 -15.44 -18.63 -16.34
N ARG A 149 -15.75 -19.02 -17.58
CA ARG A 149 -16.73 -18.31 -18.44
C ARG A 149 -18.14 -18.26 -17.83
N ASP A 150 -18.49 -19.26 -17.02
CA ASP A 150 -19.80 -19.42 -16.36
C ASP A 150 -19.73 -19.17 -14.84
N PHE A 151 -18.79 -18.35 -14.37
CA PHE A 151 -18.67 -18.07 -12.94
C PHE A 151 -19.86 -17.24 -12.43
N PRO A 152 -20.56 -17.66 -11.35
CA PRO A 152 -21.70 -16.94 -10.82
C PRO A 152 -21.31 -15.51 -10.39
N LYS A 153 -22.04 -14.51 -10.89
CA LYS A 153 -21.80 -13.09 -10.56
C LYS A 153 -21.91 -12.79 -9.06
N LYS A 154 -22.67 -13.61 -8.31
CA LYS A 154 -22.81 -13.49 -6.85
C LYS A 154 -21.49 -13.74 -6.11
N LEU A 155 -20.63 -14.61 -6.66
CA LEU A 155 -19.36 -15.00 -6.05
C LEU A 155 -18.20 -14.04 -6.38
N LEU A 156 -18.37 -13.17 -7.39
CA LEU A 156 -17.35 -12.19 -7.79
C LEU A 156 -17.17 -11.05 -6.77
N GLY A 157 -18.20 -10.77 -5.98
CA GLY A 157 -18.21 -9.67 -5.00
C GLY A 157 -17.94 -10.12 -3.56
N LEU A 158 -17.69 -11.41 -3.32
CA LEU A 158 -17.43 -11.91 -1.99
C LEU A 158 -16.04 -11.43 -1.51
N PRO A 159 -15.93 -10.98 -0.25
CA PRO A 159 -14.65 -10.59 0.31
C PRO A 159 -13.74 -11.81 0.38
N TRP A 160 -12.52 -11.64 -0.10
CA TRP A 160 -11.45 -12.59 0.08
C TRP A 160 -10.16 -11.82 0.36
N LYS A 161 -9.27 -12.45 1.10
CA LYS A 161 -8.00 -11.88 1.54
C LYS A 161 -6.89 -12.87 1.25
N VAL A 162 -5.73 -12.36 0.87
CA VAL A 162 -4.52 -13.17 0.77
C VAL A 162 -3.42 -12.54 1.60
N ASP A 163 -2.85 -13.30 2.51
CA ASP A 163 -1.69 -12.91 3.28
C ASP A 163 -0.46 -13.59 2.70
N TYR A 164 0.46 -12.79 2.17
CA TYR A 164 1.70 -13.27 1.59
C TYR A 164 2.86 -13.10 2.58
N HIS A 165 3.59 -14.19 2.77
CA HIS A 165 4.87 -14.21 3.48
C HIS A 165 5.94 -14.72 2.51
N LEU A 166 6.83 -13.82 2.10
CA LEU A 166 7.93 -14.13 1.19
C LEU A 166 9.24 -14.01 1.93
N ARG A 167 10.09 -15.04 1.80
CA ARG A 167 11.51 -14.96 2.14
C ARG A 167 12.32 -14.93 0.86
N VAL A 168 13.10 -13.87 0.73
CA VAL A 168 13.86 -13.54 -0.48
C VAL A 168 15.32 -13.32 -0.12
N PRO A 169 16.28 -13.53 -1.03
CA PRO A 169 17.68 -13.24 -0.75
C PRO A 169 17.88 -11.79 -0.31
N ALA A 170 18.90 -11.49 0.51
CA ALA A 170 19.11 -10.11 0.95
C ALA A 170 19.47 -9.13 -0.18
N ALA A 171 20.08 -9.62 -1.26
CA ALA A 171 20.48 -8.81 -2.41
C ALA A 171 19.65 -9.19 -3.66
N LEU A 172 18.64 -8.38 -3.99
CA LEU A 172 17.86 -8.51 -5.23
C LEU A 172 17.19 -7.19 -5.62
N ASP A 173 16.75 -7.14 -6.87
CA ASP A 173 15.84 -6.08 -7.34
C ASP A 173 14.39 -6.53 -7.14
N LEU A 174 13.58 -5.66 -6.53
CA LEU A 174 12.23 -5.98 -6.07
C LEU A 174 11.23 -4.92 -6.53
N GLU A 175 10.17 -5.37 -7.19
CA GLU A 175 9.03 -4.55 -7.54
C GLU A 175 7.76 -5.07 -6.85
N ILE A 176 7.07 -4.23 -6.10
CA ILE A 176 5.82 -4.59 -5.40
C ILE A 176 4.71 -3.66 -5.85
N PHE A 177 3.60 -4.25 -6.30
CA PHE A 177 2.36 -3.57 -6.61
C PHE A 177 1.27 -4.17 -5.74
N THR A 178 0.75 -3.41 -4.78
CA THR A 178 -0.29 -3.89 -3.86
C THR A 178 -1.44 -2.90 -3.73
N GLY A 179 -2.62 -3.42 -3.45
CA GLY A 179 -3.83 -2.64 -3.22
C GLY A 179 -3.89 -2.11 -1.79
N ALA A 180 -4.82 -2.65 -1.02
CA ALA A 180 -5.08 -2.27 0.35
C ALA A 180 -4.58 -3.34 1.35
N GLY A 181 -3.97 -2.89 2.43
CA GLY A 181 -3.52 -3.71 3.55
C GLY A 181 -2.05 -3.50 3.91
N PRO A 182 -1.56 -4.14 4.98
CA PRO A 182 -0.23 -3.86 5.51
C PRO A 182 0.88 -4.42 4.62
N LEU A 183 1.95 -3.65 4.47
CA LEU A 183 3.14 -4.01 3.70
C LEU A 183 4.37 -3.93 4.61
N THR A 184 5.08 -5.04 4.77
CA THR A 184 6.34 -5.07 5.52
C THR A 184 7.46 -5.51 4.59
N VAL A 185 8.55 -4.75 4.54
CA VAL A 185 9.76 -5.09 3.77
C VAL A 185 10.97 -4.94 4.68
N ASN A 186 11.75 -6.00 4.85
CA ASN A 186 12.85 -6.03 5.81
C ASN A 186 14.15 -6.60 5.21
N GLY A 187 15.24 -5.84 5.34
CA GLY A 187 16.61 -6.32 5.15
C GLY A 187 17.02 -6.56 3.70
N ILE A 188 16.28 -5.99 2.74
CA ILE A 188 16.54 -6.14 1.30
C ILE A 188 17.39 -4.96 0.82
N GLU A 189 18.39 -5.26 0.01
CA GLU A 189 19.30 -4.32 -0.64
C GLU A 189 19.28 -4.54 -2.16
N GLY A 190 19.09 -3.48 -2.93
CA GLY A 190 18.99 -3.52 -4.39
C GLY A 190 18.18 -2.35 -4.94
N ALA A 191 17.62 -2.49 -6.15
CA ALA A 191 16.63 -1.57 -6.68
C ALA A 191 15.22 -1.97 -6.22
N LEU A 192 14.61 -1.16 -5.35
CA LEU A 192 13.28 -1.39 -4.83
C LEU A 192 12.28 -0.40 -5.45
N GLN A 193 11.21 -0.93 -6.02
CA GLN A 193 10.08 -0.16 -6.57
C GLN A 193 8.81 -0.61 -5.87
N ILE A 194 8.25 0.24 -5.01
CA ILE A 194 7.07 -0.09 -4.21
C ILE A 194 5.93 0.83 -4.63
N LYS A 195 4.80 0.25 -5.06
CA LYS A 195 3.55 0.98 -5.30
C LYS A 195 2.44 0.34 -4.48
N ALA A 196 2.00 1.05 -3.46
CA ALA A 196 0.92 0.61 -2.60
C ALA A 196 -0.27 1.58 -2.68
N GLY A 197 -1.48 1.04 -2.58
CA GLY A 197 -2.69 1.81 -2.42
C GLY A 197 -2.80 2.34 -0.99
N GLU A 198 -3.73 1.78 -0.24
CA GLU A 198 -4.00 2.16 1.16
C GLU A 198 -3.39 1.13 2.11
N SER A 199 -2.29 1.48 2.76
CA SER A 199 -1.46 0.50 3.48
C SER A 199 -0.81 1.07 4.74
N GLN A 200 -0.63 0.21 5.73
CA GLN A 200 0.33 0.45 6.80
C GLN A 200 1.67 -0.14 6.34
N THR A 201 2.59 0.71 5.93
CA THR A 201 3.85 0.28 5.32
C THR A 201 5.00 0.39 6.33
N ALA A 202 5.67 -0.71 6.63
CA ALA A 202 6.88 -0.76 7.44
C ALA A 202 8.07 -1.17 6.56
N LEU A 203 8.99 -0.24 6.33
CA LEU A 203 10.21 -0.46 5.53
C LEU A 203 11.42 -0.43 6.45
N THR A 204 12.11 -1.55 6.61
CA THR A 204 13.39 -1.62 7.31
C THR A 204 14.49 -1.90 6.30
N LEU A 205 15.22 -0.85 5.89
CA LEU A 205 16.12 -0.88 4.73
C LEU A 205 17.55 -0.50 5.10
N THR A 206 18.53 -1.24 4.60
CA THR A 206 19.97 -1.03 4.89
C THR A 206 20.70 -0.27 3.79
N GLY A 207 20.15 -0.23 2.58
CA GLY A 207 20.73 0.44 1.42
C GLY A 207 20.00 0.11 0.12
N GLY A 208 20.54 0.58 -1.00
CA GLY A 208 20.04 0.39 -2.35
C GLY A 208 19.54 1.67 -3.01
N ASP A 209 18.64 1.47 -3.97
CA ASP A 209 17.91 2.50 -4.67
C ASP A 209 16.41 2.26 -4.47
N VAL A 210 15.78 3.08 -3.63
CA VAL A 210 14.39 2.85 -3.19
C VAL A 210 13.49 3.92 -3.77
N GLN A 211 12.48 3.51 -4.52
CA GLN A 211 11.38 4.36 -4.95
C GLN A 211 10.08 3.77 -4.41
N ALA A 212 9.42 4.50 -3.53
CA ALA A 212 8.15 4.09 -2.93
C ALA A 212 7.08 5.14 -3.21
N THR A 213 5.94 4.72 -3.76
CA THR A 213 4.75 5.55 -3.99
C THR A 213 3.57 4.92 -3.28
N ILE A 214 3.01 5.61 -2.30
CA ILE A 214 1.96 5.10 -1.42
C ILE A 214 0.78 6.08 -1.49
N ALA A 215 -0.42 5.58 -1.78
CA ALA A 215 -1.59 6.45 -1.94
C ALA A 215 -2.17 6.90 -0.59
N GLY A 216 -2.17 6.04 0.42
CA GLY A 216 -2.78 6.34 1.71
C GLY A 216 -2.25 5.48 2.84
N GLY A 217 -2.16 6.04 4.04
CA GLY A 217 -1.94 5.31 5.28
C GLY A 217 -0.73 5.79 6.08
N SER A 218 -0.24 4.93 6.98
CA SER A 218 0.92 5.23 7.82
C SER A 218 2.16 4.52 7.29
N VAL A 219 3.24 5.26 7.11
CA VAL A 219 4.49 4.73 6.58
C VAL A 219 5.59 4.92 7.62
N THR A 220 6.23 3.82 8.02
CA THR A 220 7.40 3.83 8.88
C THR A 220 8.61 3.40 8.08
N LEU A 221 9.54 4.32 7.84
CA LEU A 221 10.84 4.04 7.23
C LEU A 221 11.90 3.98 8.33
N ARG A 222 12.47 2.80 8.55
CA ARG A 222 13.56 2.56 9.50
C ARG A 222 14.84 2.24 8.75
N VAL A 223 15.89 3.01 9.05
CA VAL A 223 17.23 2.81 8.46
C VAL A 223 18.19 2.44 9.58
N PRO A 224 18.45 1.15 9.86
CA PRO A 224 19.32 0.76 10.97
C PRO A 224 20.81 1.13 10.74
N ALA A 225 21.20 1.42 9.50
CA ALA A 225 22.58 1.76 9.16
C ALA A 225 22.92 3.23 9.51
N HIS A 226 24.17 3.49 9.91
CA HIS A 226 24.70 4.83 10.19
C HIS A 226 24.90 5.71 8.94
N SER A 227 24.74 5.15 7.75
CA SER A 227 24.83 5.86 6.48
C SER A 227 24.05 5.08 5.43
N TRP A 228 23.42 5.78 4.50
CA TRP A 228 22.79 5.10 3.36
C TRP A 228 23.84 4.59 2.38
N ARG A 229 23.80 3.29 2.06
CA ARG A 229 24.60 2.71 0.98
C ARG A 229 23.75 2.65 -0.28
N GLY A 230 24.25 3.15 -1.41
CA GLY A 230 23.50 3.16 -2.67
C GLY A 230 23.05 4.55 -3.11
N ARG A 231 22.07 4.63 -4.01
CA ARG A 231 21.69 5.87 -4.68
C ARG A 231 20.89 6.81 -3.78
N GLY A 232 20.03 6.26 -2.91
CA GLY A 232 19.19 7.03 -2.01
C GLY A 232 17.79 6.44 -1.87
N VAL A 233 16.91 7.21 -1.25
CA VAL A 233 15.49 6.89 -1.08
C VAL A 233 14.66 8.02 -1.66
N SER A 234 13.63 7.67 -2.42
CA SER A 234 12.58 8.57 -2.87
C SER A 234 11.23 7.99 -2.44
N LEU A 235 10.62 8.57 -1.42
CA LEU A 235 9.34 8.13 -0.87
C LEU A 235 8.29 9.21 -1.08
N GLN A 236 7.21 8.85 -1.75
CA GLN A 236 6.06 9.71 -2.00
C GLN A 236 4.81 9.11 -1.35
N LEU A 237 4.21 9.85 -0.43
CA LEU A 237 2.97 9.49 0.24
C LEU A 237 1.90 10.53 -0.10
N VAL A 238 0.79 10.12 -0.71
CA VAL A 238 -0.25 11.08 -1.09
C VAL A 238 -1.03 11.56 0.13
N ARG A 239 -1.45 10.66 1.02
CA ARG A 239 -2.16 11.00 2.26
C ARG A 239 -1.73 10.15 3.45
N GLY A 240 -1.47 10.78 4.59
CA GLY A 240 -1.25 10.12 5.87
C GLY A 240 0.07 10.52 6.51
N ASP A 241 0.53 9.69 7.45
CA ASP A 241 1.68 10.03 8.29
C ASP A 241 2.91 9.24 7.89
N LEU A 242 4.02 9.95 7.72
CA LEU A 242 5.33 9.38 7.43
C LEU A 242 6.23 9.53 8.66
N THR A 243 6.58 8.41 9.29
CA THR A 243 7.58 8.37 10.36
C THR A 243 8.90 7.85 9.80
N VAL A 244 9.97 8.60 10.01
CA VAL A 244 11.33 8.21 9.62
C VAL A 244 12.19 8.03 10.84
N GLU A 245 12.71 6.82 10.99
CA GLU A 245 13.52 6.37 12.12
C GLU A 245 14.98 6.23 11.68
N LEU A 246 15.80 7.16 12.15
CA LEU A 246 17.22 7.22 11.83
C LEU A 246 18.07 7.10 13.10
N PRO A 247 19.25 6.47 13.04
CA PRO A 247 20.21 6.48 14.14
C PRO A 247 20.63 7.91 14.51
N ALA A 248 20.97 8.13 15.78
CA ALA A 248 21.46 9.43 16.23
C ALA A 248 22.70 9.92 15.46
N ALA A 249 23.58 9.00 15.08
CA ALA A 249 24.80 9.24 14.30
C ALA A 249 24.62 8.91 12.80
N PHE A 250 23.44 9.17 12.23
CA PHE A 250 23.19 8.95 10.81
C PHE A 250 23.93 9.99 9.94
N ASN A 251 24.44 9.54 8.79
CA ASN A 251 25.11 10.37 7.79
C ASN A 251 24.33 10.31 6.48
N GLY A 252 23.82 11.45 6.03
CA GLY A 252 23.01 11.54 4.82
C GLY A 252 22.38 12.92 4.66
N ASP A 253 22.00 13.24 3.42
CA ASP A 253 21.24 14.46 3.14
C ASP A 253 19.74 14.11 3.16
N ILE A 254 18.94 14.85 3.91
CA ILE A 254 17.50 14.61 4.11
C ILE A 254 16.73 15.78 3.53
N ASN A 255 15.85 15.47 2.58
CA ASN A 255 14.97 16.43 1.94
C ASN A 255 13.53 16.01 2.20
N CYS A 256 12.81 16.77 3.01
CA CYS A 256 11.41 16.54 3.31
C CYS A 256 10.55 17.67 2.74
N SER A 257 9.48 17.33 2.02
CA SER A 257 8.52 18.30 1.49
C SER A 257 7.09 17.84 1.73
N VAL A 258 6.25 18.74 2.23
CA VAL A 258 4.80 18.59 2.35
C VAL A 258 4.14 19.50 1.31
N LEU A 259 3.30 18.97 0.43
CA LEU A 259 2.78 19.73 -0.71
C LEU A 259 1.58 20.61 -0.37
N HIS A 260 0.63 20.09 0.41
CA HIS A 260 -0.66 20.75 0.65
C HIS A 260 -0.87 21.05 2.14
N ALA A 261 -1.48 20.13 2.89
CA ALA A 261 -1.80 20.31 4.30
C ALA A 261 -0.99 19.35 5.16
N GLY A 262 -0.26 19.88 6.15
CA GLY A 262 0.56 19.06 7.03
C GLY A 262 1.68 19.82 7.70
N ARG A 263 2.46 19.12 8.53
CA ARG A 263 3.65 19.70 9.17
C ARG A 263 4.80 18.71 9.19
N ILE A 264 6.02 19.26 9.27
CA ILE A 264 7.23 18.48 9.51
C ILE A 264 7.59 18.62 10.99
N GLU A 265 7.58 17.49 11.71
CA GLU A 265 8.07 17.39 13.08
C GLU A 265 9.47 16.79 13.10
N ASN A 266 10.46 17.61 13.40
CA ASN A 266 11.82 17.13 13.59
C ASN A 266 12.10 16.90 15.08
N GLN A 267 12.19 15.62 15.48
CA GLN A 267 12.56 15.20 16.83
C GLN A 267 14.01 14.68 16.89
N HIS A 268 14.79 14.87 15.82
CA HIS A 268 16.20 14.45 15.72
C HIS A 268 17.13 15.62 16.04
N ALA A 269 17.91 15.49 17.12
CA ALA A 269 18.78 16.54 17.65
C ALA A 269 20.08 16.78 16.86
N GLY A 270 20.43 15.90 15.90
CA GLY A 270 21.69 15.94 15.16
C GLY A 270 21.60 16.49 13.74
N LEU A 271 20.45 17.03 13.33
CA LEU A 271 20.24 17.53 11.98
C LEU A 271 20.69 18.99 11.85
N ILE A 272 21.64 19.23 10.95
CA ILE A 272 22.15 20.57 10.62
C ILE A 272 21.36 21.07 9.40
N PRO A 273 20.60 22.18 9.50
CA PRO A 273 19.95 22.78 8.33
C PRO A 273 20.97 23.11 7.23
N LEU A 274 20.67 22.80 5.97
CA LEU A 274 21.51 23.28 4.86
C LEU A 274 21.35 24.81 4.76
N GLU A 275 22.46 25.55 4.83
CA GLU A 275 22.57 27.02 4.93
C GLU A 275 21.80 27.85 3.87
N ARG A 276 21.19 27.22 2.87
CA ARG A 276 20.51 27.90 1.74
C ARG A 276 18.99 27.77 1.73
N THR A 277 18.40 27.07 2.70
CA THR A 277 16.95 26.84 2.73
C THR A 277 16.43 27.13 4.13
N THR A 278 15.74 28.25 4.31
CA THR A 278 15.04 28.56 5.57
C THR A 278 14.05 27.43 5.86
N PRO A 279 14.19 26.70 6.98
CA PRO A 279 13.26 25.63 7.32
C PRO A 279 11.86 26.23 7.38
N THR A 280 10.98 25.79 6.49
CA THR A 280 9.58 26.20 6.45
C THR A 280 8.75 25.06 7.02
N GLU A 281 7.55 25.33 7.54
CA GLU A 281 6.66 24.31 8.12
C GLU A 281 6.40 23.10 7.20
N HIS A 282 6.55 23.30 5.89
CA HIS A 282 6.31 22.33 4.83
C HIS A 282 7.56 21.90 4.05
N ASN A 283 8.74 22.47 4.29
CA ASN A 283 9.96 22.09 3.58
C ASN A 283 11.16 22.12 4.53
N LEU A 284 11.84 20.99 4.64
CA LEU A 284 13.00 20.79 5.49
C LEU A 284 14.12 20.15 4.67
N GLN A 285 15.21 20.88 4.48
CA GLN A 285 16.44 20.37 3.89
C GLN A 285 17.53 20.39 4.95
N THR A 286 17.94 19.22 5.39
CA THR A 286 18.92 19.04 6.47
C THR A 286 19.99 18.05 6.07
N ARG A 287 21.17 18.24 6.66
CA ARG A 287 22.30 17.33 6.56
C ARG A 287 22.48 16.67 7.91
N ALA A 288 22.50 15.34 7.90
CA ALA A 288 22.89 14.54 9.04
C ALA A 288 24.39 14.21 8.91
N GLY A 289 25.16 14.51 9.96
CA GLY A 289 26.59 14.18 10.05
C GLY A 289 27.43 14.73 8.89
N ALA A 290 28.21 13.86 8.23
CA ALA A 290 29.11 14.22 7.14
C ALA A 290 28.43 14.42 5.77
N GLY A 291 27.10 14.24 5.68
CA GLY A 291 26.37 14.15 4.41
C GLY A 291 26.48 12.76 3.75
N GLY A 292 25.79 12.55 2.64
CA GLY A 292 25.74 11.25 1.97
C GLY A 292 24.64 11.15 0.92
N ALA A 293 24.16 9.93 0.67
CA ALA A 293 23.08 9.72 -0.30
C ALA A 293 21.80 10.45 0.15
N PRO A 294 21.05 11.04 -0.81
CA PRO A 294 19.85 11.79 -0.50
C PRO A 294 18.68 10.87 -0.09
N LEU A 295 17.99 11.25 0.98
CA LEU A 295 16.69 10.74 1.38
C LEU A 295 15.64 11.80 1.05
N THR A 296 14.93 11.62 -0.04
CA THR A 296 13.85 12.51 -0.49
C THR A 296 12.51 11.93 -0.06
N LEU A 297 11.79 12.70 0.74
CA LEU A 297 10.54 12.33 1.40
C LEU A 297 9.48 13.38 1.06
N GLU A 298 8.44 12.97 0.35
CA GLU A 298 7.38 13.85 -0.11
C GLU A 298 6.04 13.36 0.41
N VAL A 299 5.31 14.23 1.09
CA VAL A 299 3.95 13.94 1.58
C VAL A 299 2.97 14.94 0.97
N GLY A 300 1.87 14.46 0.40
CA GLY A 300 0.81 15.30 -0.14
C GLY A 300 0.05 16.00 0.98
N ASP A 301 -0.70 15.20 1.75
CA ASP A 301 -1.47 15.60 2.91
C ASP A 301 -1.09 14.76 4.15
N GLY A 302 -0.53 15.37 5.19
CA GLY A 302 -0.28 14.73 6.47
C GLY A 302 1.05 15.10 7.13
N THR A 303 1.51 14.31 8.08
CA THR A 303 2.63 14.69 8.96
C THR A 303 3.88 13.90 8.63
N ILE A 304 5.03 14.59 8.50
CA ILE A 304 6.34 13.94 8.46
C ILE A 304 6.95 14.04 9.85
N THR A 305 7.23 12.92 10.50
CA THR A 305 7.89 12.88 11.80
C THR A 305 9.26 12.21 11.65
N ILE A 306 10.33 12.92 11.99
CA ILE A 306 11.70 12.38 11.97
C ILE A 306 12.13 12.12 13.40
N LYS A 307 12.45 10.88 13.73
CA LYS A 307 12.87 10.45 15.08
C LYS A 307 14.27 9.88 15.05
N ALA A 308 15.06 10.24 16.06
CA ALA A 308 16.29 9.54 16.36
C ALA A 308 15.95 8.25 17.13
N VAL A 309 16.37 7.10 16.61
CA VAL A 309 16.28 5.83 17.34
C VAL A 309 17.67 5.45 17.79
N THR A 310 17.83 5.25 19.10
CA THR A 310 19.03 4.61 19.62
C THR A 310 18.99 3.16 19.14
N SER A 311 19.90 2.79 18.24
CA SER A 311 20.05 1.39 17.85
C SER A 311 20.51 0.65 19.09
N ASP A 312 19.59 -0.07 19.75
CA ASP A 312 19.96 -0.97 20.83
C ASP A 312 20.81 -2.09 20.23
N LYS A 313 21.79 -2.51 21.01
CA LYS A 313 22.99 -3.23 20.57
C LYS A 313 22.72 -4.68 20.18
#